data_AF-A0A959EYN1-F1
#
_entry.id   AF-A0A959EYN1-F1
#
_cell.length_a   1.000
_cell.length_b   1.000
_cell.length_c   1.000
_cell.angle_alpha   90.00
_cell.angle_beta   90.00
_cell.angle_gamma   90.00
#
_symmetry.space_group_name_H-M   'P 1'
#
loop_
_entity.id
_entity.type
_entity.pdbx_description
1 polymer ?
#
loop_
_entity_poly.entity_id
_entity_poly.type
_entity_poly.pdbx_seq_one_letter_code
_entity_poly.pdbx_strand_id
1 'polypeptide(L)'
;LHALFQYMVGNADWNLALRRNLEILYFPGENTYRVVPYDFDFTGLVNVPYGIPNPDYRLTSMRQRVFLGEARGEQLQETIELLR
;
A
#
# COMPACT_ATOMS: atom_id res chain seq x y z
N LEU A 1 2.22 8.59 -4.79
CA LEU A 1 2.39 7.39 -5.65
C LEU A 1 2.44 6.08 -4.86
N HIS A 2 3.38 5.91 -3.91
CA HIS A 2 3.54 4.66 -3.14
C HIS A 2 2.22 4.10 -2.55
N ALA A 3 1.53 4.87 -1.72
CA ALA A 3 0.31 4.40 -1.06
C ALA A 3 -0.83 4.09 -2.03
N LEU A 4 -0.94 4.84 -3.15
CA LEU A 4 -1.93 4.57 -4.18
C LEU A 4 -1.61 3.28 -4.93
N PHE A 5 -0.34 3.04 -5.27
CA PHE A 5 0.09 1.76 -5.86
C PHE A 5 -0.24 0.58 -4.94
N GLN A 6 0.13 0.67 -3.66
CA GLN A 6 -0.18 -0.37 -2.68
C GLN A 6 -1.68 -0.60 -2.54
N TYR A 7 -2.49 0.47 -2.55
CA TYR A 7 -3.94 0.36 -2.57
C TYR A 7 -4.46 -0.36 -3.81
N MET A 8 -4.00 0.00 -5.01
CA MET A 8 -4.43 -0.61 -6.28
C MET A 8 -4.18 -2.12 -6.33
N VAL A 9 -3.05 -2.60 -5.79
CA VAL A 9 -2.74 -4.03 -5.73
C VAL A 9 -3.33 -4.73 -4.49
N GLY A 10 -4.03 -3.99 -3.63
CA GLY A 10 -4.63 -4.51 -2.40
C GLY A 10 -3.61 -4.95 -1.35
N ASN A 11 -2.51 -4.21 -1.21
CA ASN A 11 -1.51 -4.45 -0.17
C ASN A 11 -1.84 -3.64 1.10
N ALA A 12 -2.28 -4.35 2.13
CA ALA A 12 -2.47 -3.79 3.47
C ALA A 12 -1.31 -4.11 4.42
N ASP A 13 -0.24 -4.76 3.94
CA ASP A 13 0.88 -5.24 4.75
C ASP A 13 2.13 -4.35 4.63
N TRP A 14 1.98 -3.03 4.74
CA TRP A 14 3.12 -2.10 4.72
C TRP A 14 2.89 -0.95 5.70
N ASN A 15 3.98 -0.34 6.17
CA ASN A 15 3.91 0.82 7.05
C ASN A 15 5.13 1.72 6.92
N LEU A 16 4.93 2.99 6.56
CA LEU A 16 6.03 3.96 6.38
C LEU A 16 6.74 4.31 7.69
N ALA A 17 5.99 4.52 8.77
CA ALA A 17 6.55 4.90 10.07
C ALA A 17 7.34 3.75 10.70
N LEU A 18 6.86 2.52 10.56
CA LEU A 18 7.51 1.31 11.07
C LEU A 18 8.54 0.71 10.11
N ARG A 19 8.67 1.26 8.88
CA ARG A 19 9.50 0.71 7.79
C ARG A 19 9.25 -0.77 7.53
N ARG A 20 7.97 -1.15 7.52
CA ARG A 20 7.53 -2.52 7.21
C ARG A 20 7.25 -2.64 5.72
N ASN A 21 7.89 -3.61 5.05
CA ASN A 21 7.72 -3.94 3.64
C ASN A 21 7.97 -2.77 2.68
N LEU A 22 8.92 -1.91 3.07
CA LEU A 22 9.44 -0.82 2.26
C LEU A 22 10.83 -0.39 2.73
N GLU A 23 11.59 0.16 1.80
CA GLU A 23 12.89 0.77 2.04
C GLU A 23 12.83 2.25 1.64
N ILE A 24 13.58 3.11 2.33
CA ILE A 24 13.72 4.52 1.94
C ILE A 24 15.13 4.70 1.39
N LEU A 25 15.23 4.93 0.09
CA LEU A 25 16.50 5.10 -0.60
C LEU A 25 16.76 6.57 -0.87
N TYR A 26 17.98 7.02 -0.56
CA TYR A 26 18.47 8.34 -0.92
C TYR A 26 19.14 8.30 -2.30
N PHE A 27 18.80 9.23 -3.17
CA PHE A 27 19.34 9.37 -4.52
C PHE A 27 20.20 10.64 -4.58
N PRO A 28 21.54 10.55 -4.42
CA PRO A 28 22.41 11.73 -4.28
C PRO A 28 22.39 12.64 -5.50
N GLY A 29 22.31 12.07 -6.71
CA GLY A 29 22.27 12.83 -7.97
C GLY A 29 21.03 13.71 -8.14
N GLU A 30 19.96 13.42 -7.39
CA GLU A 30 18.69 14.15 -7.43
C GLU A 30 18.36 14.85 -6.10
N ASN A 31 19.22 14.69 -5.09
CA ASN A 31 19.00 15.14 -3.71
C ASN A 31 17.59 14.82 -3.19
N THR A 32 17.11 13.60 -3.45
CA THR A 32 15.75 13.18 -3.12
C THR A 32 15.71 11.81 -2.45
N TYR A 33 14.63 11.55 -1.73
CA TYR A 33 14.34 10.25 -1.13
C TYR A 33 13.19 9.60 -1.89
N ARG A 34 13.30 8.29 -2.15
CA ARG A 34 12.22 7.50 -2.74
C ARG A 34 11.91 6.31 -1.85
N VAL A 35 10.61 6.05 -1.69
CA VAL A 35 10.11 4.86 -0.99
C VAL A 35 10.00 3.73 -2.01
N VAL A 36 10.70 2.62 -1.73
CA VAL A 36 10.68 1.42 -2.55
C VAL A 36 9.96 0.31 -1.80
N PRO A 37 8.75 -0.09 -2.23
CA PRO A 37 8.04 -1.21 -1.62
C PRO A 37 8.66 -2.55 -2.01
N TYR A 38 8.59 -3.52 -1.10
CA TYR A 38 8.97 -4.91 -1.35
C TYR A 38 8.01 -5.86 -0.62
N ASP A 39 8.13 -7.17 -0.85
CA ASP A 39 7.30 -8.24 -0.28
C ASP A 39 5.79 -8.12 -0.63
N PHE A 40 5.42 -8.67 -1.79
CA PHE A 40 4.07 -8.52 -2.37
C PHE A 40 3.22 -9.80 -2.35
N ASP A 41 3.68 -10.84 -1.66
CA ASP A 41 2.95 -12.11 -1.57
C ASP A 41 1.62 -11.96 -0.81
N PHE A 42 1.54 -11.05 0.17
CA PHE A 42 0.33 -10.70 0.92
C PHE A 42 -0.59 -9.68 0.24
N THR A 43 -0.36 -9.37 -1.04
CA THR A 43 -1.29 -8.50 -1.79
C THR A 43 -2.56 -9.23 -2.19
N GLY A 44 -3.67 -8.48 -2.23
CA GLY A 44 -4.94 -8.97 -2.78
C GLY A 44 -4.86 -9.35 -4.26
N LEU A 45 -3.91 -8.81 -5.02
CA LEU A 45 -3.63 -9.20 -6.40
C LEU A 45 -3.08 -10.63 -6.50
N VAL A 46 -2.15 -11.01 -5.62
CA VAL A 46 -1.61 -12.38 -5.59
C VAL A 46 -2.62 -13.35 -4.98
N ASN A 47 -3.34 -12.92 -3.93
CA ASN A 47 -4.42 -13.69 -3.29
C ASN A 47 -3.99 -15.13 -2.92
N VAL A 48 -2.86 -15.24 -2.20
CA VAL A 48 -2.31 -16.53 -1.78
C VAL A 48 -3.29 -17.31 -0.90
N PRO A 49 -3.40 -18.65 -1.03
CA PRO A 49 -4.37 -19.45 -0.28
C PRO A 49 -4.22 -19.42 1.24
N TYR A 50 -3.00 -19.17 1.73
CA TYR A 50 -2.66 -19.09 3.14
C TYR A 50 -2.71 -17.65 3.70
N GLY A 51 -3.07 -16.67 2.86
CA GLY A 51 -3.07 -15.27 3.23
C GLY A 51 -4.08 -14.98 4.33
N ILE A 52 -3.63 -14.30 5.39
CA ILE A 52 -4.48 -13.85 6.48
C ILE A 52 -4.74 -12.36 6.26
N PRO A 53 -6.01 -11.93 6.08
CA PRO A 53 -6.33 -10.51 5.92
C PRO A 53 -5.82 -9.69 7.10
N ASN A 54 -5.30 -8.48 6.85
CA ASN A 54 -4.71 -7.67 7.91
C ASN A 54 -5.76 -7.30 8.98
N PRO A 55 -5.60 -7.78 10.24
CA PRO A 55 -6.58 -7.58 11.31
C PRO A 55 -6.62 -6.14 11.84
N ASP A 56 -5.53 -5.38 11.71
CA ASP A 56 -5.44 -3.98 12.17
C ASP A 56 -6.49 -3.10 11.48
N TYR A 57 -6.87 -3.48 10.26
CA TYR A 57 -7.83 -2.76 9.42
C TYR A 57 -9.17 -3.50 9.27
N ARG A 58 -9.41 -4.55 10.08
CA ARG A 58 -10.64 -5.35 10.09
C ARG A 58 -11.02 -5.92 8.71
N LEU A 59 -10.01 -6.27 7.92
CA LEU A 59 -10.24 -6.93 6.65
C LEU A 59 -10.71 -8.37 6.91
N THR A 60 -11.69 -8.84 6.15
CA THR A 60 -12.22 -10.20 6.20
C THR A 60 -11.86 -11.03 4.96
N SER A 61 -11.23 -10.41 3.97
CA SER A 61 -10.76 -11.06 2.75
C SER A 61 -9.47 -10.39 2.25
N MET A 62 -8.55 -11.19 1.70
CA MET A 62 -7.32 -10.68 1.05
C MET A 62 -7.63 -9.73 -0.10
N ARG A 63 -8.83 -9.79 -0.69
CA ARG A 63 -9.26 -8.93 -1.79
C ARG A 63 -9.79 -7.56 -1.35
N GLN A 64 -10.06 -7.38 -0.07
CA GLN A 64 -10.50 -6.08 0.44
C GLN A 64 -9.32 -5.11 0.46
N ARG A 65 -9.56 -3.88 0.05
CA ARG A 65 -8.55 -2.83 -0.01
C ARG A 65 -8.80 -1.78 1.05
N VAL A 66 -7.73 -1.28 1.63
CA VAL A 66 -7.73 -0.12 2.53
C VAL A 66 -6.65 0.86 2.08
N PHE A 67 -6.99 2.13 1.95
CA PHE A 67 -6.03 3.16 1.60
C PHE A 67 -5.29 3.60 2.87
N LEU A 68 -3.99 3.31 2.96
CA LEU A 68 -3.13 3.61 4.12
C LEU A 68 -2.27 4.87 3.92
N GLY A 69 -2.54 5.64 2.86
CA GLY A 69 -1.88 6.92 2.61
C GLY A 69 -2.68 8.11 3.12
N GLU A 70 -2.13 9.29 2.92
CA GLU A 70 -2.88 10.54 3.09
C GLU A 70 -3.63 10.86 1.79
N ALA A 71 -4.97 10.93 1.86
CA ALA A 71 -5.79 11.31 0.73
C ALA A 71 -5.85 12.84 0.66
N ARG A 72 -4.84 13.46 0.04
CA ARG A 72 -4.78 14.91 -0.19
C ARG A 72 -5.16 15.20 -1.64
N GLY A 73 -6.25 15.96 -1.83
CA GLY A 73 -6.75 16.37 -3.15
C GLY A 73 -8.01 15.62 -3.58
N GLU A 74 -8.96 16.36 -4.15
CA GLU A 74 -10.29 15.87 -4.55
C GLU A 74 -10.20 14.71 -5.55
N GLN A 75 -9.35 14.82 -6.58
CA GLN A 75 -9.20 13.77 -7.59
C GLN A 75 -8.69 12.44 -7.01
N LEU A 76 -7.80 12.50 -6.01
CA LEU A 76 -7.29 11.29 -5.37
C LEU A 76 -8.38 10.62 -4.54
N GLN A 77 -9.20 11.41 -3.86
CA GLN A 77 -10.32 10.92 -3.06
C GLN A 77 -11.37 10.26 -3.96
N GLU A 78 -11.79 10.91 -5.04
CA GLU A 78 -12.67 10.35 -6.07
C GLU A 78 -12.10 9.05 -6.67
N THR A 79 -10.79 9.02 -6.95
CA THR A 79 -10.12 7.82 -7.49
C THR A 79 -10.17 6.66 -6.49
N ILE A 80 -9.92 6.92 -5.21
CA ILE A 80 -10.00 5.89 -4.16
C ILE A 80 -11.43 5.36 -4.03
N GLU A 81 -12.43 6.22 -4.13
CA GLU A 81 -13.84 5.82 -4.09
C GLU A 81 -14.25 5.00 -5.31
N LEU A 82 -13.81 5.38 -6.51
CA LEU A 82 -14.04 4.62 -7.75
C LEU A 82 -13.43 3.21 -7.70
N LEU A 83 -12.26 3.08 -7.08
CA LEU A 83 -11.51 1.83 -6.97
C LEU A 83 -11.87 1.01 -5.73
N ARG A 84 -12.89 1.39 -4.96
CA ARG A 84 -13.30 0.67 -3.75
C ARG A 84 -14.09 -0.58 -4.09
#